data_AF-A0A930AI64-F1
#
_entry.id   AF-A0A930AI64-F1
#
_cell.length_a   1.000
_cell.length_b   1.000
_cell.length_c   1.000
_cell.angle_alpha   90.00
_cell.angle_beta   90.00
_cell.angle_gamma   90.00
#
_symmetry.space_group_name_H-M   'P 1'
#
loop_
_entity.id
_entity.type
_entity.pdbx_description
1 polymer ?
#
loop_
_entity_poly.entity_id
_entity_poly.type
_entity_poly.pdbx_seq_one_letter_code
_entity_poly.pdbx_strand_id
1 'polypeptide(L)'
;MLEIRELNWQDADAIYQVLKEMPKDENGFMNPFYGIDKETFMHETMPKLIDIANGINLKPGYVPQTYYFLWEDEHIVGVYKLRHYLNESLKNGSGHIGYGILPAYRNQGYAKKGLALLLSIAKDVIREDEVYMASHKDNPASLHVQLANGAYIHHEDEEEVYTRIPIKPINACIWDLDGTLLDSYEVILDSLQATMAYYGHTYDREYLQEYVILHSVHQFLREFAQREGLQFETVYQYYTTLQDAGNDKVKLIKNAKETLLLLQRKGVRNFVYTHKDHTTQQVLENLGIADYISYTITGDDGFAKKPDPEGIQYLINKFKLNPEYCTYIGDRRLDEEAGKNAGIKRILYLDENTPVTALYEDTMIVNNLLQIVDLYE
;
A
#
# COMPACT_ATOMS: atom_id res chain seq x y z
N MET A 1 22.11 -9.41 -24.30
CA MET A 1 21.68 -9.28 -22.89
C MET A 1 21.21 -7.86 -22.70
N LEU A 2 19.98 -7.70 -22.20
CA LEU A 2 19.38 -6.38 -22.03
C LEU A 2 19.68 -5.83 -20.64
N GLU A 3 20.25 -4.63 -20.57
CA GLU A 3 20.51 -3.94 -19.31
C GLU A 3 20.39 -2.41 -19.46
N ILE A 4 20.24 -1.71 -18.34
CA ILE A 4 20.20 -0.25 -18.33
C ILE A 4 21.41 0.27 -17.55
N ARG A 5 22.18 1.16 -18.16
CA ARG A 5 23.40 1.73 -17.58
C ARG A 5 23.26 3.23 -17.41
N GLU A 6 23.75 3.76 -16.29
CA GLU A 6 23.84 5.20 -16.06
C GLU A 6 24.87 5.84 -17.01
N LEU A 7 24.68 7.12 -17.36
CA LEU A 7 25.69 7.95 -18.02
C LEU A 7 27.05 7.84 -17.31
N ASN A 8 28.08 7.40 -18.03
CA ASN A 8 29.39 7.19 -17.44
C ASN A 8 30.51 7.44 -18.45
N TRP A 9 31.75 7.58 -17.95
CA TRP A 9 32.92 7.84 -18.79
C TRP A 9 33.40 6.63 -19.59
N GLN A 10 33.13 5.40 -19.13
CA GLN A 10 33.55 4.19 -19.84
C GLN A 10 32.79 4.04 -21.17
N ASP A 11 31.50 4.42 -21.16
CA ASP A 11 30.60 4.33 -22.31
C ASP A 11 30.48 5.65 -23.11
N ALA A 12 31.29 6.67 -22.78
CA ALA A 12 31.11 8.04 -23.27
C ALA A 12 31.10 8.16 -24.80
N ASP A 13 31.92 7.37 -25.49
CA ASP A 13 31.98 7.37 -26.96
C ASP A 13 30.68 6.84 -27.59
N ALA A 14 30.12 5.75 -27.06
CA ALA A 14 28.86 5.19 -27.55
C ALA A 14 27.69 6.14 -27.26
N ILE A 15 27.67 6.71 -26.05
CA ILE A 15 26.66 7.68 -25.63
C ILE A 15 26.70 8.93 -26.51
N TYR A 16 27.90 9.44 -26.81
CA TYR A 16 28.09 10.57 -27.72
C TYR A 16 27.44 10.33 -29.08
N GLN A 17 27.71 9.17 -29.70
CA GLN A 17 27.13 8.86 -31.02
C GLN A 17 25.61 8.88 -30.98
N VAL A 18 25.02 8.24 -29.98
CA VAL A 18 23.56 8.18 -29.81
C VAL A 18 22.96 9.56 -29.63
N LEU A 19 23.48 10.36 -28.68
CA LEU A 19 22.92 11.67 -28.37
C LEU A 19 23.12 12.68 -29.51
N LYS A 20 24.19 12.54 -30.31
CA LYS A 20 24.41 13.37 -31.49
C LYS A 20 23.42 13.08 -32.61
N GLU A 21 23.11 11.81 -32.85
CA GLU A 21 22.30 11.36 -34.00
C GLU A 21 20.79 11.37 -33.72
N MET A 22 20.39 11.14 -32.46
CA MET A 22 18.99 11.12 -32.05
C MET A 22 18.31 12.48 -32.35
N PRO A 23 17.14 12.51 -33.02
CA PRO A 23 16.48 13.77 -33.39
C PRO A 23 16.26 14.72 -32.22
N LYS A 24 16.18 16.03 -32.48
CA LYS A 24 15.91 17.06 -31.46
C LYS A 24 14.64 16.80 -30.65
N ASP A 25 13.63 16.24 -31.29
CA ASP A 25 12.39 15.77 -30.69
C ASP A 25 12.15 14.33 -31.15
N GLU A 26 12.17 13.42 -30.18
CA GLU A 26 11.97 12.00 -30.37
C GLU A 26 10.66 11.60 -29.67
N ASN A 27 9.52 11.91 -30.31
CA ASN A 27 8.16 11.65 -29.83
C ASN A 27 7.88 12.25 -28.43
N GLY A 28 8.26 13.51 -28.21
CA GLY A 28 8.15 14.22 -26.93
C GLY A 28 9.41 14.11 -26.06
N PHE A 29 10.37 13.25 -26.41
CA PHE A 29 11.68 13.25 -25.78
C PHE A 29 12.60 14.28 -26.42
N MET A 30 12.76 15.43 -25.75
CA MET A 30 13.63 16.50 -26.22
C MET A 30 15.12 16.15 -26.03
N ASN A 31 15.86 16.12 -27.13
CA ASN A 31 17.31 15.93 -27.17
C ASN A 31 18.04 17.25 -27.51
N PRO A 32 18.65 17.93 -26.52
CA PRO A 32 19.40 19.16 -26.76
C PRO A 32 20.78 18.94 -27.39
N PHE A 33 21.22 17.69 -27.56
CA PHE A 33 22.58 17.33 -27.99
C PHE A 33 22.67 16.95 -29.48
N TYR A 34 21.55 17.02 -30.22
CA TYR A 34 21.54 16.71 -31.64
C TYR A 34 22.57 17.55 -32.40
N GLY A 35 23.49 16.87 -33.10
CA GLY A 35 24.56 17.50 -33.88
C GLY A 35 25.73 18.07 -33.08
N ILE A 36 25.82 17.83 -31.76
CA ILE A 36 26.95 18.28 -30.94
C ILE A 36 28.29 17.69 -31.43
N ASP A 37 29.35 18.48 -31.39
CA ASP A 37 30.69 18.00 -31.68
C ASP A 37 31.28 17.22 -30.50
N LYS A 38 32.26 16.37 -30.77
CA LYS A 38 32.81 15.44 -29.78
C LYS A 38 33.58 16.17 -28.67
N GLU A 39 34.27 17.26 -29.01
CA GLU A 39 35.10 18.00 -28.06
C GLU A 39 34.23 18.68 -27.01
N THR A 40 33.21 19.42 -27.44
CA THR A 40 32.20 20.04 -26.56
C THR A 40 31.47 18.99 -25.73
N PHE A 41 31.13 17.84 -26.33
CA PHE A 41 30.45 16.78 -25.59
C PHE A 41 31.33 16.23 -24.45
N MET A 42 32.57 15.88 -24.76
CA MET A 42 33.48 15.27 -23.79
C MET A 42 33.94 16.25 -22.71
N HIS A 43 34.26 17.50 -23.05
CA HIS A 43 34.88 18.42 -22.11
C HIS A 43 33.89 19.32 -21.36
N GLU A 44 32.70 19.57 -21.91
CA GLU A 44 31.70 20.45 -21.29
C GLU A 44 30.42 19.72 -20.91
N THR A 45 29.88 18.89 -21.82
CA THR A 45 28.55 18.30 -21.63
C THR A 45 28.56 17.13 -20.65
N MET A 46 29.49 16.19 -20.80
CA MET A 46 29.62 15.04 -19.90
C MET A 46 29.82 15.45 -18.43
N PRO A 47 30.78 16.34 -18.07
CA PRO A 47 30.92 16.80 -16.69
C PRO A 47 29.65 17.48 -16.17
N LYS A 48 29.02 18.32 -17.00
CA LYS A 48 27.80 19.03 -16.62
C LYS A 48 26.62 18.11 -16.36
N LEU A 49 26.45 17.05 -17.15
CA LEU A 49 25.40 16.07 -16.94
C LEU A 49 25.61 15.28 -15.64
N ILE A 50 26.86 14.97 -15.30
CA ILE A 50 27.23 14.34 -14.03
C ILE A 50 26.96 15.29 -12.86
N ASP A 51 27.32 16.57 -12.98
CA ASP A 51 27.00 17.59 -11.97
C ASP A 51 25.49 17.69 -11.75
N ILE A 52 24.71 17.76 -12.82
CA ILE A 52 23.24 17.82 -12.76
C ILE A 52 22.67 16.58 -12.08
N ALA A 53 23.18 15.38 -12.37
CA ALA A 53 22.75 14.15 -11.72
C ALA A 53 23.00 14.19 -10.20
N ASN A 54 24.10 14.80 -9.75
CA ASN A 54 24.43 14.98 -8.34
C ASN A 54 23.78 16.22 -7.71
N GLY A 55 22.94 16.95 -8.45
CA GLY A 55 22.31 18.19 -7.97
C GLY A 55 23.26 19.37 -7.83
N ILE A 56 24.43 19.31 -8.47
CA ILE A 56 25.46 20.36 -8.46
C ILE A 56 25.20 21.31 -9.64
N ASN A 57 25.40 22.62 -9.42
CA ASN A 57 25.30 23.66 -10.46
C ASN A 57 23.96 23.69 -11.22
N LEU A 58 22.87 23.29 -10.56
CA LEU A 58 21.53 23.34 -11.14
C LEU A 58 21.08 24.78 -11.41
N LYS A 59 20.48 25.00 -12.58
CA LYS A 59 19.78 26.26 -12.88
C LYS A 59 18.58 26.43 -11.94
N PRO A 60 18.19 27.66 -11.57
CA PRO A 60 16.98 27.90 -10.81
C PRO A 60 15.75 27.22 -11.43
N GLY A 61 14.99 26.48 -10.62
CA GLY A 61 13.82 25.72 -11.07
C GLY A 61 14.12 24.37 -11.72
N TYR A 62 15.38 23.94 -11.81
CA TYR A 62 15.74 22.60 -12.27
C TYR A 62 15.87 21.65 -11.08
N VAL A 63 15.64 20.37 -11.33
CA VAL A 63 15.81 19.28 -10.37
C VAL A 63 16.96 18.39 -10.83
N PRO A 64 17.64 17.66 -9.91
CA PRO A 64 18.58 16.63 -10.28
C PRO A 64 17.95 15.62 -11.24
N GLN A 65 18.70 15.25 -12.27
CA GLN A 65 18.25 14.28 -13.27
C GLN A 65 19.43 13.50 -13.82
N THR A 66 19.21 12.20 -14.04
CA THR A 66 20.21 11.26 -14.53
C THR A 66 19.78 10.72 -15.89
N TYR A 67 20.73 10.65 -16.82
CA TYR A 67 20.53 9.94 -18.09
C TYR A 67 20.92 8.47 -17.92
N TYR A 68 20.08 7.60 -18.46
CA TYR A 68 20.29 6.17 -18.53
C TYR A 68 20.17 5.69 -19.96
N PHE A 69 20.93 4.68 -20.32
CA PHE A 69 20.99 4.11 -21.66
C PHE A 69 20.63 2.64 -21.59
N LEU A 70 19.67 2.23 -22.39
CA LEU A 70 19.27 0.83 -22.52
C LEU A 70 20.19 0.16 -23.55
N TRP A 71 20.88 -0.89 -23.14
CA TRP A 71 21.82 -1.66 -23.94
C TRP A 71 21.24 -3.02 -24.27
N GLU A 72 21.30 -3.42 -25.54
CA GLU A 72 21.20 -4.82 -25.95
C GLU A 72 22.59 -5.26 -26.45
N ASP A 73 23.27 -6.06 -25.64
CA ASP A 73 24.68 -6.40 -25.82
C ASP A 73 25.54 -5.12 -25.90
N GLU A 74 26.21 -4.89 -27.02
CA GLU A 74 27.13 -3.76 -27.25
C GLU A 74 26.43 -2.53 -27.87
N HIS A 75 25.10 -2.57 -28.05
CA HIS A 75 24.37 -1.51 -28.73
C HIS A 75 23.41 -0.80 -27.77
N ILE A 76 23.49 0.53 -27.72
CA ILE A 76 22.45 1.35 -27.11
C ILE A 76 21.22 1.31 -28.02
N VAL A 77 20.07 0.95 -27.45
CA VAL A 77 18.78 0.85 -28.15
C VAL A 77 17.76 1.89 -27.69
N GLY A 78 18.02 2.55 -26.55
CA GLY A 78 17.13 3.59 -26.03
C GLY A 78 17.81 4.50 -25.01
N VAL A 79 17.25 5.70 -24.85
CA VAL A 79 17.71 6.72 -23.92
C VAL A 79 16.57 7.05 -22.95
N TYR A 80 16.91 7.13 -21.67
CA TYR A 80 16.00 7.45 -20.59
C TYR A 80 16.55 8.61 -19.79
N LYS A 81 15.66 9.44 -19.25
CA LYS A 81 15.97 10.54 -18.35
C LYS A 81 15.09 10.42 -17.12
N LEU A 82 15.72 10.27 -15.96
CA LEU A 82 15.08 10.10 -14.67
C LEU A 82 15.32 11.34 -13.82
N ARG A 83 14.25 12.07 -13.47
CA ARG A 83 14.29 13.17 -12.50
C ARG A 83 14.09 12.60 -11.10
N HIS A 84 14.89 13.06 -10.14
CA HIS A 84 14.95 12.46 -8.80
C HIS A 84 13.82 12.92 -7.86
N TYR A 85 13.15 14.01 -8.21
CA TYR A 85 11.91 14.47 -7.58
C TYR A 85 11.20 15.48 -8.49
N LEU A 86 9.95 15.81 -8.17
CA LEU A 86 9.17 16.81 -8.92
C LEU A 86 9.09 18.14 -8.18
N ASN A 87 9.31 19.22 -8.93
CA ASN A 87 8.86 20.55 -8.54
C ASN A 87 7.44 20.81 -9.09
N GLU A 88 6.85 21.96 -8.76
CA GLU A 88 5.47 22.30 -9.16
C GLU A 88 5.24 22.29 -10.68
N SER A 89 6.24 22.66 -11.48
CA SER A 89 6.12 22.58 -12.94
C SER A 89 6.11 21.13 -13.44
N LEU A 90 6.90 20.26 -12.83
CA LEU A 90 7.00 18.85 -13.25
C LEU A 90 5.82 18.01 -12.76
N LYS A 91 5.21 18.35 -11.63
CA LYS A 91 3.98 17.73 -11.11
C LYS A 91 2.77 17.94 -12.03
N ASN A 92 2.80 19.00 -12.84
CA ASN A 92 1.74 19.37 -13.78
C ASN A 92 2.22 19.33 -15.24
N GLY A 93 3.24 18.51 -15.53
CA GLY A 93 3.81 18.40 -16.87
C GLY A 93 4.54 17.07 -17.05
N SER A 94 5.74 17.10 -17.63
CA SER A 94 6.47 15.90 -18.07
C SER A 94 6.91 14.87 -17.00
N GLY A 95 6.64 15.09 -15.71
CA GLY A 95 6.87 14.11 -14.65
C GLY A 95 8.31 13.65 -14.39
N HIS A 96 8.49 12.40 -13.97
CA HIS A 96 9.78 11.87 -13.55
C HIS A 96 10.60 11.30 -14.71
N ILE A 97 9.95 10.57 -15.61
CA ILE A 97 10.63 9.77 -16.63
C ILE A 97 10.22 10.23 -18.02
N GLY A 98 11.22 10.60 -18.82
CA GLY A 98 11.10 10.70 -20.27
C GLY A 98 12.03 9.70 -20.93
N TYR A 99 11.61 9.10 -22.05
CA TYR A 99 12.44 8.15 -22.78
C TYR A 99 12.18 8.19 -24.28
N GLY A 100 13.17 7.75 -25.06
CA GLY A 100 13.08 7.56 -26.50
C GLY A 100 13.77 6.27 -26.91
N ILE A 101 13.12 5.47 -27.76
CA ILE A 101 13.72 4.28 -28.37
C ILE A 101 14.21 4.64 -29.76
N LEU A 102 15.46 4.29 -30.05
CA LEU A 102 16.09 4.59 -31.33
C LEU A 102 15.28 3.97 -32.49
N PRO A 103 15.15 4.65 -33.65
CA PRO A 103 14.25 4.24 -34.73
C PRO A 103 14.39 2.77 -35.16
N ALA A 104 15.62 2.25 -35.22
CA ALA A 104 15.92 0.87 -35.63
C ALA A 104 15.40 -0.20 -34.64
N TYR A 105 15.10 0.18 -33.40
CA TYR A 105 14.72 -0.73 -32.32
C TYR A 105 13.27 -0.57 -31.86
N ARG A 106 12.48 0.27 -32.54
CA ARG A 106 11.06 0.44 -32.21
C ARG A 106 10.24 -0.82 -32.52
N ASN A 107 9.09 -0.96 -31.86
CA ASN A 107 8.16 -2.08 -32.02
C ASN A 107 8.71 -3.48 -31.66
N GLN A 108 9.83 -3.54 -30.94
CA GLN A 108 10.46 -4.81 -30.50
C GLN A 108 10.33 -5.04 -28.98
N GLY A 109 9.56 -4.20 -28.28
CA GLY A 109 9.30 -4.32 -26.85
C GLY A 109 10.38 -3.72 -25.93
N TYR A 110 11.44 -3.11 -26.48
CA TYR A 110 12.51 -2.49 -25.69
C TYR A 110 12.02 -1.38 -24.75
N ALA A 111 11.08 -0.53 -25.18
CA ALA A 111 10.48 0.50 -24.33
C ALA A 111 9.89 -0.09 -23.04
N LYS A 112 9.12 -1.18 -23.16
CA LYS A 112 8.48 -1.88 -22.04
C LYS A 112 9.53 -2.46 -21.09
N LYS A 113 10.53 -3.18 -21.62
CA LYS A 113 11.57 -3.81 -20.80
C LYS A 113 12.49 -2.78 -20.14
N GLY A 114 12.87 -1.73 -20.87
CA GLY A 114 13.72 -0.66 -20.35
C GLY A 114 13.01 0.18 -19.28
N LEU A 115 11.72 0.45 -19.42
CA LEU A 115 10.94 1.10 -18.35
C LEU A 115 10.91 0.21 -17.10
N ALA A 116 10.69 -1.10 -17.23
CA ALA A 116 10.72 -2.03 -16.08
C ALA A 116 12.08 -2.01 -15.36
N LEU A 117 13.18 -2.05 -16.11
CA LEU A 117 14.54 -1.96 -15.55
C LEU A 117 14.76 -0.61 -14.86
N LEU A 118 14.33 0.51 -15.46
CA LEU A 118 14.48 1.83 -14.86
C LEU A 118 13.64 1.99 -13.59
N LEU A 119 12.41 1.46 -13.55
CA LEU A 119 11.56 1.50 -12.35
C LEU A 119 12.23 0.79 -11.16
N SER A 120 12.99 -0.29 -11.42
CA SER A 120 13.75 -0.98 -10.38
C SER A 120 14.86 -0.14 -9.75
N ILE A 121 15.38 0.85 -10.49
CA ILE A 121 16.35 1.86 -9.99
C ILE A 121 15.59 3.03 -9.37
N ALA A 122 14.50 3.46 -10.00
CA ALA A 122 13.71 4.62 -9.60
C ALA A 122 13.19 4.53 -8.16
N LYS A 123 12.86 3.32 -7.67
CA LYS A 123 12.43 3.08 -6.28
C LYS A 123 13.42 3.61 -5.23
N ASP A 124 14.72 3.59 -5.53
CA ASP A 124 15.80 3.97 -4.62
C ASP A 124 16.26 5.43 -4.83
N VAL A 125 15.90 6.03 -5.98
CA VAL A 125 16.33 7.38 -6.38
C VAL A 125 15.23 8.42 -6.18
N ILE A 126 13.98 8.08 -6.49
CA ILE A 126 12.85 9.01 -6.45
C ILE A 126 12.36 9.21 -5.00
N ARG A 127 12.08 10.47 -4.65
CA ARG A 127 11.54 10.82 -3.32
C ARG A 127 10.09 10.41 -3.15
N GLU A 128 9.28 10.62 -4.18
CA GLU A 128 7.87 10.29 -4.25
C GLU A 128 7.61 8.77 -4.26
N ASP A 129 6.41 8.36 -3.83
CA ASP A 129 6.00 6.95 -3.80
C ASP A 129 5.61 6.41 -5.18
N GLU A 130 5.32 7.32 -6.11
CA GLU A 130 4.85 7.03 -7.45
C GLU A 130 5.63 7.81 -8.52
N VAL A 131 5.96 7.12 -9.60
CA VAL A 131 6.46 7.72 -10.83
C VAL A 131 5.30 8.34 -11.61
N TYR A 132 5.27 9.67 -11.66
CA TYR A 132 4.46 10.44 -12.59
C TYR A 132 5.07 10.47 -14.00
N MET A 133 4.28 10.23 -15.04
CA MET A 133 4.68 10.31 -16.45
C MET A 133 3.58 10.96 -17.29
N ALA A 134 3.99 11.58 -18.40
CA ALA A 134 3.08 12.12 -19.41
C ALA A 134 3.33 11.45 -20.76
N SER A 135 2.27 11.29 -21.56
CA SER A 135 2.37 10.83 -22.94
C SER A 135 1.36 11.57 -23.81
N HIS A 136 1.81 12.05 -24.98
CA HIS A 136 0.92 12.64 -25.96
C HIS A 136 -0.14 11.64 -26.44
N LYS A 137 -1.37 12.12 -26.64
CA LYS A 137 -2.51 11.31 -27.11
C LYS A 137 -2.30 10.75 -28.52
N ASP A 138 -1.49 11.40 -29.34
CA ASP A 138 -1.11 10.91 -30.67
C ASP A 138 0.03 9.85 -30.64
N ASN A 139 0.61 9.59 -29.46
CA ASN A 139 1.58 8.54 -29.21
C ASN A 139 1.04 7.46 -28.25
N PRO A 140 0.03 6.67 -28.67
CA PRO A 140 -0.58 5.65 -27.81
C PRO A 140 0.41 4.54 -27.41
N ALA A 141 1.52 4.36 -28.14
CA ALA A 141 2.54 3.37 -27.81
C ALA A 141 3.18 3.65 -26.43
N SER A 142 3.43 4.92 -26.09
CA SER A 142 4.01 5.29 -24.80
C SER A 142 3.06 4.99 -23.65
N LEU A 143 1.77 5.31 -23.81
CA LEU A 143 0.74 4.99 -22.81
C LEU A 143 0.64 3.48 -22.59
N HIS A 144 0.63 2.66 -23.64
CA HIS A 144 0.61 1.21 -23.51
C HIS A 144 1.84 0.66 -22.78
N VAL A 145 3.02 1.24 -22.99
CA VAL A 145 4.25 0.88 -22.26
C VAL A 145 4.12 1.20 -20.77
N GLN A 146 3.55 2.36 -20.42
CA GLN A 146 3.33 2.76 -19.03
C GLN A 146 2.32 1.82 -18.34
N LEU A 147 1.15 1.59 -18.95
CA LEU A 147 0.13 0.68 -18.43
C LEU A 147 0.65 -0.74 -18.27
N ALA A 148 1.46 -1.23 -19.22
CA ALA A 148 2.08 -2.55 -19.14
C ALA A 148 3.13 -2.69 -18.02
N ASN A 149 3.56 -1.56 -17.44
CA ASN A 149 4.45 -1.48 -16.28
C ASN A 149 3.72 -1.08 -14.99
N GLY A 150 2.39 -1.26 -14.94
CA GLY A 150 1.60 -1.05 -13.73
C GLY A 150 1.10 0.38 -13.53
N ALA A 151 1.15 1.21 -14.56
CA ALA A 151 0.58 2.55 -14.48
C ALA A 151 -0.95 2.51 -14.35
N TYR A 152 -1.51 3.47 -13.62
CA TYR A 152 -2.91 3.87 -13.75
C TYR A 152 -2.99 5.27 -14.35
N ILE A 153 -4.10 5.56 -15.04
CA ILE A 153 -4.37 6.89 -15.58
C ILE A 153 -4.78 7.80 -14.42
N HIS A 154 -4.01 8.86 -14.19
CA HIS A 154 -4.27 9.84 -13.14
C HIS A 154 -5.22 10.94 -13.62
N HIS A 155 -4.97 11.51 -14.80
CA HIS A 155 -5.89 12.39 -15.55
C HIS A 155 -5.42 12.54 -17.00
N GLU A 156 -6.15 13.30 -17.79
CA GLU A 156 -5.81 13.69 -19.16
C GLU A 156 -6.23 15.13 -19.41
N ASP A 157 -5.57 15.80 -20.36
CA ASP A 157 -5.98 17.10 -20.91
C ASP A 157 -6.25 16.99 -22.42
N GLU A 158 -6.22 18.09 -23.17
CA GLU A 158 -6.47 18.04 -24.63
C GLU A 158 -5.34 17.33 -25.41
N GLU A 159 -4.11 17.36 -24.91
CA GLU A 159 -2.90 16.92 -25.64
C GLU A 159 -2.28 15.64 -25.04
N GLU A 160 -2.34 15.47 -23.71
CA GLU A 160 -1.60 14.45 -22.97
C GLU A 160 -2.50 13.57 -22.08
N VAL A 161 -2.02 12.35 -21.84
CA VAL A 161 -2.49 11.44 -20.78
C VAL A 161 -1.39 11.36 -19.73
N TYR A 162 -1.77 11.59 -18.48
CA TYR A 162 -0.88 11.56 -17.33
C TYR A 162 -1.12 10.31 -16.51
N THR A 163 -0.05 9.58 -16.23
CA THR A 163 -0.13 8.32 -15.50
C THR A 163 0.74 8.34 -14.26
N ARG A 164 0.44 7.42 -13.34
CA ARG A 164 1.23 7.16 -12.15
C ARG A 164 1.53 5.68 -12.03
N ILE A 165 2.78 5.37 -11.69
CA ILE A 165 3.28 4.02 -11.43
C ILE A 165 3.78 3.96 -9.99
N PRO A 166 3.11 3.22 -9.09
CA PRO A 166 3.65 2.98 -7.75
C PRO A 166 5.01 2.28 -7.84
N ILE A 167 6.03 2.90 -7.23
CA ILE A 167 7.41 2.35 -7.19
C ILE A 167 7.86 2.01 -5.79
N LYS A 168 7.19 2.56 -4.77
CA LYS A 168 7.37 2.17 -3.38
C LYS A 168 6.22 1.27 -2.95
N PRO A 169 6.50 0.24 -2.14
CA PRO A 169 5.47 -0.66 -1.66
C PRO A 169 4.50 0.11 -0.76
N ILE A 170 3.21 -0.12 -0.98
CA ILE A 170 2.16 0.41 -0.11
C ILE A 170 2.22 -0.37 1.20
N ASN A 171 2.62 0.32 2.27
CA ASN A 171 2.47 -0.20 3.62
C ASN A 171 0.97 -0.28 3.96
N ALA A 172 0.52 -1.42 4.46
CA ALA A 172 -0.87 -1.63 4.82
C ALA A 172 -1.00 -2.24 6.22
N CYS A 173 -1.85 -1.62 7.03
CA CYS A 173 -2.27 -2.16 8.31
C CYS A 173 -3.71 -2.68 8.17
N ILE A 174 -3.92 -3.96 8.48
CA ILE A 174 -5.22 -4.60 8.49
C ILE A 174 -5.59 -4.84 9.96
N TRP A 175 -6.59 -4.11 10.42
CA TRP A 175 -6.98 -4.04 11.83
C TRP A 175 -8.17 -4.96 12.10
N ASP A 176 -8.08 -5.74 13.17
CA ASP A 176 -9.30 -6.13 13.88
C ASP A 176 -9.96 -4.90 14.52
N LEU A 177 -11.23 -5.02 14.88
CA LEU A 177 -12.04 -3.93 15.40
C LEU A 177 -12.26 -4.05 16.91
N ASP A 178 -12.94 -5.11 17.36
CA ASP A 178 -13.39 -5.30 18.74
C ASP A 178 -12.27 -5.85 19.61
N GLY A 179 -11.77 -5.04 20.56
CA GLY A 179 -10.60 -5.39 21.38
C GLY A 179 -9.27 -4.80 20.87
N THR A 180 -9.29 -4.23 19.66
CA THR A 180 -8.09 -3.61 19.03
C THR A 180 -8.23 -2.11 18.77
N LEU A 181 -9.24 -1.70 17.99
CA LEU A 181 -9.56 -0.29 17.78
C LEU A 181 -10.67 0.19 18.71
N LEU A 182 -11.59 -0.71 19.06
CA LEU A 182 -12.76 -0.46 19.89
C LEU A 182 -12.64 -1.16 21.24
N ASP A 183 -12.90 -0.42 22.29
CA ASP A 183 -13.13 -0.95 23.64
C ASP A 183 -14.62 -1.32 23.73
N SER A 184 -14.93 -2.54 23.30
CA SER A 184 -16.30 -3.06 23.16
C SER A 184 -16.59 -4.27 24.04
N TYR A 185 -15.61 -4.78 24.78
CA TYR A 185 -15.76 -5.96 25.65
C TYR A 185 -16.88 -5.78 26.68
N GLU A 186 -16.99 -4.60 27.29
CA GLU A 186 -18.07 -4.31 28.24
C GLU A 186 -19.46 -4.47 27.61
N VAL A 187 -19.65 -3.96 26.39
CA VAL A 187 -20.92 -4.08 25.65
C VAL A 187 -21.19 -5.52 25.22
N ILE A 188 -20.15 -6.24 24.78
CA ILE A 188 -20.24 -7.66 24.42
C ILE A 188 -20.68 -8.49 25.62
N LEU A 189 -20.03 -8.31 26.77
CA LEU A 189 -20.31 -9.07 27.98
C LEU A 189 -21.68 -8.74 28.57
N ASP A 190 -22.07 -7.46 28.61
CA ASP A 190 -23.41 -7.04 29.04
C ASP A 190 -24.50 -7.70 28.17
N SER A 191 -24.31 -7.70 26.85
CA SER A 191 -25.25 -8.29 25.89
C SER A 191 -25.31 -9.82 26.03
N LEU A 192 -24.17 -10.46 26.26
CA LEU A 192 -24.07 -11.89 26.48
C LEU A 192 -24.76 -12.30 27.79
N GLN A 193 -24.49 -11.59 28.90
CA GLN A 193 -25.13 -11.83 30.19
C GLN A 193 -26.65 -11.64 30.12
N ALA A 194 -27.13 -10.57 29.46
CA ALA A 194 -28.55 -10.32 29.27
C ALA A 194 -29.22 -11.39 28.40
N THR A 195 -28.53 -11.87 27.35
CA THR A 195 -28.99 -13.00 26.52
C THR A 195 -29.15 -14.27 27.36
N MET A 196 -28.14 -14.60 28.18
CA MET A 196 -28.22 -15.78 29.05
C MET A 196 -29.35 -15.65 30.07
N ALA A 197 -29.50 -14.47 30.69
CA ALA A 197 -30.56 -14.20 31.66
C ALA A 197 -31.96 -14.31 31.06
N TYR A 198 -32.14 -13.87 29.81
CA TYR A 198 -33.41 -14.01 29.09
C TYR A 198 -33.83 -15.49 28.93
N TYR A 199 -32.87 -16.38 28.68
CA TYR A 199 -33.09 -17.82 28.61
C TYR A 199 -33.06 -18.52 29.98
N GLY A 200 -33.01 -17.77 31.08
CA GLY A 200 -33.09 -18.29 32.45
C GLY A 200 -31.75 -18.81 33.00
N HIS A 201 -30.63 -18.45 32.38
CA HIS A 201 -29.29 -18.84 32.83
C HIS A 201 -28.54 -17.65 33.42
N THR A 202 -27.66 -17.93 34.39
CA THR A 202 -26.76 -16.93 34.95
C THR A 202 -25.33 -17.43 34.81
N TYR A 203 -24.49 -16.59 34.24
CA TYR A 203 -23.07 -16.86 34.09
C TYR A 203 -22.27 -15.80 34.81
N ASP A 204 -21.19 -16.24 35.44
CA ASP A 204 -20.18 -15.35 35.96
C ASP A 204 -19.53 -14.54 34.82
N ARG A 205 -19.30 -13.24 35.06
CA ARG A 205 -18.79 -12.33 34.03
C ARG A 205 -17.35 -12.67 33.65
N GLU A 206 -16.52 -13.04 34.63
CA GLU A 206 -15.11 -13.35 34.45
C GLU A 206 -14.98 -14.62 33.60
N TYR A 207 -15.82 -15.62 33.86
CA TYR A 207 -15.92 -16.82 33.01
C TYR A 207 -16.30 -16.48 31.56
N LEU A 208 -17.32 -15.64 31.34
CA LEU A 208 -17.71 -15.24 29.99
C LEU A 208 -16.59 -14.50 29.27
N GLN A 209 -15.89 -13.61 29.98
CA GLN A 209 -14.77 -12.85 29.45
C GLN A 209 -13.62 -13.79 29.04
N GLU A 210 -13.20 -14.70 29.92
CA GLU A 210 -12.15 -15.67 29.63
C GLU A 210 -12.51 -16.55 28.41
N TYR A 211 -13.75 -17.04 28.37
CA TYR A 211 -14.23 -17.84 27.25
C TYR A 211 -14.21 -17.03 25.94
N VAL A 212 -14.73 -15.80 25.94
CA VAL A 212 -14.78 -14.95 24.73
C VAL A 212 -13.38 -14.63 24.24
N ILE A 213 -12.42 -14.32 25.13
CA ILE A 213 -11.03 -14.06 24.77
C ILE A 213 -10.40 -15.29 24.09
N LEU A 214 -10.58 -16.48 24.68
CA LEU A 214 -9.99 -17.73 24.18
C LEU A 214 -10.70 -18.32 22.95
N HIS A 215 -11.99 -18.04 22.76
CA HIS A 215 -12.83 -18.68 21.74
C HIS A 215 -13.59 -17.68 20.87
N SER A 216 -14.90 -17.52 21.05
CA SER A 216 -15.68 -16.44 20.43
C SER A 216 -17.09 -16.42 21.03
N VAL A 217 -17.76 -15.26 20.94
CA VAL A 217 -19.18 -15.14 21.28
C VAL A 217 -20.03 -16.09 20.44
N HIS A 218 -19.77 -16.17 19.14
CA HIS A 218 -20.51 -17.03 18.22
C HIS A 218 -20.41 -18.51 18.61
N GLN A 219 -19.23 -18.98 19.00
CA GLN A 219 -19.04 -20.35 19.49
C GLN A 219 -19.80 -20.59 20.80
N PHE A 220 -19.67 -19.67 21.77
CA PHE A 220 -20.38 -19.76 23.04
C PHE A 220 -21.90 -19.89 22.83
N LEU A 221 -22.49 -19.01 22.01
CA LEU A 221 -23.92 -19.01 21.73
C LEU A 221 -24.37 -20.28 20.98
N ARG A 222 -23.52 -20.83 20.11
CA ARG A 222 -23.77 -22.09 19.39
C ARG A 222 -23.80 -23.28 20.33
N GLU A 223 -22.81 -23.40 21.20
CA GLU A 223 -22.74 -24.45 22.21
C GLU A 223 -23.91 -24.35 23.19
N PHE A 224 -24.25 -23.13 23.63
CA PHE A 224 -25.41 -22.86 24.46
C PHE A 224 -26.72 -23.29 23.78
N ALA A 225 -26.97 -22.82 22.55
CA ALA A 225 -28.19 -23.16 21.82
C ALA A 225 -28.31 -24.68 21.61
N GLN A 226 -27.22 -25.36 21.27
CA GLN A 226 -27.20 -26.81 21.13
C GLN A 226 -27.53 -27.53 22.44
N ARG A 227 -26.95 -27.09 23.57
CA ARG A 227 -27.17 -27.69 24.89
C ARG A 227 -28.61 -27.54 25.35
N GLU A 228 -29.22 -26.39 25.11
CA GLU A 228 -30.59 -26.07 25.52
C GLU A 228 -31.65 -26.49 24.48
N GLY A 229 -31.25 -27.07 23.35
CA GLY A 229 -32.18 -27.46 22.27
C GLY A 229 -32.84 -26.29 21.55
N LEU A 230 -32.21 -25.12 21.54
CA LEU A 230 -32.68 -23.88 20.91
C LEU A 230 -32.16 -23.77 19.46
N GLN A 231 -32.84 -22.95 18.66
CA GLN A 231 -32.32 -22.56 17.35
C GLN A 231 -31.22 -21.50 17.52
N PHE A 232 -30.02 -21.80 17.03
CA PHE A 232 -28.86 -20.90 17.12
C PHE A 232 -29.18 -19.51 16.58
N GLU A 233 -29.80 -19.41 15.42
CA GLU A 233 -30.13 -18.14 14.76
C GLU A 233 -31.00 -17.23 15.65
N THR A 234 -31.93 -17.81 16.42
CA THR A 234 -32.80 -17.05 17.32
C THR A 234 -32.01 -16.47 18.51
N VAL A 235 -31.15 -17.28 19.12
CA VAL A 235 -30.29 -16.84 20.22
C VAL A 235 -29.30 -15.78 19.73
N TYR A 236 -28.70 -16.01 18.57
CA TYR A 236 -27.74 -15.10 17.96
C TYR A 236 -28.39 -13.75 17.62
N GLN A 237 -29.58 -13.75 17.01
CA GLN A 237 -30.30 -12.52 16.67
C GLN A 237 -30.73 -11.71 17.92
N TYR A 238 -31.09 -12.39 19.01
CA TYR A 238 -31.38 -11.71 20.27
C TYR A 238 -30.13 -11.03 20.83
N TYR A 239 -29.01 -11.74 20.84
CA TYR A 239 -27.72 -11.19 21.27
C TYR A 239 -27.31 -9.97 20.43
N THR A 240 -27.37 -10.05 19.09
CA THR A 240 -26.95 -8.94 18.22
C THR A 240 -27.83 -7.72 18.42
N THR A 241 -29.14 -7.90 18.61
CA THR A 241 -30.06 -6.79 18.93
C THR A 241 -29.65 -6.03 20.20
N LEU A 242 -29.22 -6.76 21.24
CA LEU A 242 -28.75 -6.14 22.49
C LEU A 242 -27.39 -5.47 22.31
N GLN A 243 -26.48 -6.09 21.57
CA GLN A 243 -25.18 -5.52 21.27
C GLN A 243 -25.33 -4.21 20.49
N ASP A 244 -26.23 -4.18 19.50
CA ASP A 244 -26.48 -3.01 18.66
C ASP A 244 -27.07 -1.85 19.47
N ALA A 245 -27.99 -2.14 20.39
CA ALA A 245 -28.53 -1.16 21.32
C ALA A 245 -27.46 -0.61 22.30
N GLY A 246 -26.35 -1.34 22.47
CA GLY A 246 -25.21 -0.94 23.27
C GLY A 246 -24.10 -0.21 22.50
N ASN A 247 -24.17 -0.08 21.17
CA ASN A 247 -23.09 0.47 20.35
C ASN A 247 -22.70 1.91 20.76
N ASP A 248 -23.64 2.73 21.24
CA ASP A 248 -23.36 4.09 21.73
C ASP A 248 -22.46 4.15 22.96
N LYS A 249 -22.29 3.03 23.67
CA LYS A 249 -21.39 2.92 24.83
C LYS A 249 -19.96 2.52 24.43
N VAL A 250 -19.78 2.02 23.21
CA VAL A 250 -18.47 1.60 22.70
C VAL A 250 -17.56 2.81 22.57
N LYS A 251 -16.31 2.66 23.01
CA LYS A 251 -15.30 3.71 22.93
C LYS A 251 -14.15 3.26 22.06
N LEU A 252 -13.32 4.21 21.64
CA LEU A 252 -12.04 3.89 21.04
C LEU A 252 -11.08 3.41 22.14
N ILE A 253 -10.28 2.39 21.80
CA ILE A 253 -9.08 2.08 22.57
C ILE A 253 -8.17 3.30 22.58
N LYS A 254 -7.45 3.48 23.70
CA LYS A 254 -6.56 4.61 23.91
C LYS A 254 -5.60 4.77 22.72
N ASN A 255 -5.51 6.00 22.19
CA ASN A 255 -4.69 6.37 21.05
C ASN A 255 -5.04 5.71 19.70
N ALA A 256 -6.16 4.99 19.56
CA ALA A 256 -6.53 4.34 18.30
C ALA A 256 -6.66 5.34 17.14
N LYS A 257 -7.44 6.41 17.33
CA LYS A 257 -7.61 7.48 16.33
C LYS A 257 -6.29 8.20 15.98
N GLU A 258 -5.47 8.48 16.99
CA GLU A 258 -4.17 9.12 16.78
C GLU A 258 -3.23 8.22 15.98
N THR A 259 -3.19 6.93 16.31
CA THR A 259 -2.38 5.92 15.60
C THR A 259 -2.78 5.81 14.14
N LEU A 260 -4.08 5.69 13.84
CA LEU A 260 -4.60 5.64 12.47
C LEU A 260 -4.21 6.89 11.66
N LEU A 261 -4.33 8.08 12.26
CA LEU A 261 -3.93 9.35 11.64
C LEU A 261 -2.43 9.42 11.36
N LEU A 262 -1.58 9.04 12.32
CA LEU A 262 -0.13 9.08 12.18
C LEU A 262 0.37 8.10 11.11
N LEU A 263 -0.21 6.89 11.07
CA LEU A 263 0.06 5.91 10.02
C LEU A 263 -0.34 6.43 8.64
N GLN A 264 -1.53 7.04 8.50
CA GLN A 264 -1.97 7.65 7.25
C GLN A 264 -1.01 8.76 6.79
N ARG A 265 -0.52 9.60 7.70
CA ARG A 265 0.48 10.65 7.39
C ARG A 265 1.83 10.09 6.92
N LYS A 266 2.15 8.85 7.32
CA LYS A 266 3.33 8.09 6.87
C LYS A 266 3.06 7.27 5.59
N GLY A 267 1.94 7.50 4.91
CA GLY A 267 1.58 6.79 3.68
C GLY A 267 1.08 5.36 3.90
N VAL A 268 0.84 4.95 5.15
CA VAL A 268 0.29 3.62 5.47
C VAL A 268 -1.22 3.64 5.27
N ARG A 269 -1.75 2.65 4.56
CA ARG A 269 -3.20 2.48 4.38
C ARG A 269 -3.77 1.58 5.47
N ASN A 270 -4.79 2.08 6.17
CA ASN A 270 -5.51 1.29 7.16
C ASN A 270 -6.72 0.60 6.53
N PHE A 271 -6.91 -0.67 6.84
CA PHE A 271 -8.05 -1.50 6.47
C PHE A 271 -8.64 -2.13 7.71
N VAL A 272 -9.93 -2.44 7.72
CA VAL A 272 -10.56 -3.19 8.83
C VAL A 272 -10.99 -4.55 8.33
N TYR A 273 -10.77 -5.60 9.12
CA TYR A 273 -11.34 -6.93 8.91
C TYR A 273 -11.92 -7.46 10.22
N THR A 274 -13.25 -7.37 10.35
CA THR A 274 -14.00 -7.71 11.57
C THR A 274 -15.07 -8.77 11.31
N HIS A 275 -15.49 -9.46 12.37
CA HIS A 275 -16.68 -10.33 12.34
C HIS A 275 -17.98 -9.59 12.68
N LYS A 276 -17.92 -8.30 13.03
CA LYS A 276 -19.09 -7.43 13.19
C LYS A 276 -19.77 -7.20 11.84
N ASP A 277 -21.07 -6.92 11.86
CA ASP A 277 -21.95 -6.89 10.69
C ASP A 277 -22.12 -5.46 10.11
N HIS A 278 -23.23 -5.22 9.41
CA HIS A 278 -23.63 -3.98 8.77
C HIS A 278 -23.56 -2.73 9.65
N THR A 279 -23.60 -2.87 10.97
CA THR A 279 -23.49 -1.72 11.90
C THR A 279 -22.08 -1.13 11.97
N THR A 280 -21.07 -1.86 11.50
CA THR A 280 -19.65 -1.47 11.57
C THR A 280 -19.40 -0.08 11.03
N GLN A 281 -19.92 0.25 9.84
CA GLN A 281 -19.68 1.54 9.21
C GLN A 281 -20.21 2.71 10.06
N GLN A 282 -21.43 2.58 10.60
CA GLN A 282 -22.02 3.60 11.45
C GLN A 282 -21.22 3.81 12.74
N VAL A 283 -20.68 2.74 13.33
CA VAL A 283 -19.82 2.81 14.51
C VAL A 283 -18.52 3.58 14.20
N LEU A 284 -17.87 3.29 13.07
CA LEU A 284 -16.65 4.00 12.65
C LEU A 284 -16.91 5.50 12.43
N GLU A 285 -18.08 5.86 11.89
CA GLU A 285 -18.50 7.26 11.68
C GLU A 285 -18.77 7.97 13.00
N ASN A 286 -19.53 7.34 13.91
CA ASN A 286 -19.86 7.90 15.22
C ASN A 286 -18.60 8.16 16.07
N LEU A 287 -17.59 7.29 15.95
CA LEU A 287 -16.30 7.43 16.62
C LEU A 287 -15.32 8.33 15.86
N GLY A 288 -15.71 8.83 14.68
CA GLY A 288 -14.93 9.75 13.88
C GLY A 288 -13.61 9.17 13.40
N ILE A 289 -13.57 7.88 13.04
CA ILE A 289 -12.40 7.21 12.48
C ILE A 289 -12.61 6.67 11.06
N ALA A 290 -13.83 6.73 10.52
CA ALA A 290 -14.16 6.24 9.18
C ALA A 290 -13.23 6.82 8.09
N ASP A 291 -12.92 8.12 8.15
CA ASP A 291 -12.05 8.80 7.17
C ASP A 291 -10.59 8.28 7.14
N TYR A 292 -10.17 7.53 8.15
CA TYR A 292 -8.83 6.94 8.21
C TYR A 292 -8.79 5.50 7.67
N ILE A 293 -9.95 4.90 7.38
CA ILE A 293 -10.08 3.52 6.92
C ILE A 293 -10.33 3.48 5.42
N SER A 294 -9.42 2.84 4.67
CA SER A 294 -9.49 2.71 3.22
C SER A 294 -10.58 1.76 2.75
N TYR A 295 -10.83 0.69 3.49
CA TYR A 295 -11.85 -0.31 3.20
C TYR A 295 -12.09 -1.19 4.43
N THR A 296 -13.32 -1.65 4.60
CA THR A 296 -13.74 -2.51 5.71
C THR A 296 -14.31 -3.80 5.15
N ILE A 297 -13.84 -4.94 5.67
CA ILE A 297 -14.51 -6.23 5.54
C ILE A 297 -15.29 -6.49 6.83
N THR A 298 -16.57 -6.80 6.67
CA THR A 298 -17.51 -7.16 7.74
C THR A 298 -17.92 -8.63 7.64
N GLY A 299 -18.69 -9.11 8.63
CA GLY A 299 -19.32 -10.43 8.59
C GLY A 299 -20.31 -10.61 7.44
N ASP A 300 -20.82 -9.52 6.84
CA ASP A 300 -21.81 -9.57 5.77
C ASP A 300 -21.20 -9.77 4.38
N ASP A 301 -19.88 -9.56 4.22
CA ASP A 301 -19.19 -9.74 2.94
C ASP A 301 -19.09 -11.22 2.51
N GLY A 302 -19.41 -12.16 3.39
CA GLY A 302 -19.52 -13.58 3.07
C GLY A 302 -18.20 -14.34 2.95
N PHE A 303 -17.07 -13.72 3.30
CA PHE A 303 -15.78 -14.41 3.40
C PHE A 303 -15.76 -15.40 4.57
N ALA A 304 -14.94 -16.44 4.45
CA ALA A 304 -14.60 -17.32 5.54
C ALA A 304 -14.09 -16.50 6.74
N LYS A 305 -14.49 -16.91 7.96
CA LYS A 305 -14.10 -16.22 9.19
C LYS A 305 -12.65 -16.56 9.54
N LYS A 306 -11.93 -15.57 10.09
CA LYS A 306 -10.65 -15.76 10.82
C LYS A 306 -10.68 -17.04 11.68
N PRO A 307 -9.63 -17.87 11.66
CA PRO A 307 -8.28 -17.60 11.15
C PRO A 307 -8.07 -17.88 9.65
N ASP A 308 -9.14 -18.11 8.89
CA ASP A 308 -9.02 -18.24 7.44
C ASP A 308 -8.48 -16.94 6.79
N PRO A 309 -7.50 -17.03 5.87
CA PRO A 309 -6.87 -15.85 5.26
C PRO A 309 -7.66 -15.22 4.11
N GLU A 310 -8.82 -15.76 3.71
CA GLU A 310 -9.57 -15.34 2.51
C GLU A 310 -9.83 -13.81 2.48
N GLY A 311 -10.31 -13.23 3.58
CA GLY A 311 -10.56 -11.79 3.66
C GLY A 311 -9.29 -10.94 3.48
N ILE A 312 -8.16 -11.38 4.05
CA ILE A 312 -6.87 -10.70 3.92
C ILE A 312 -6.36 -10.81 2.46
N GLN A 313 -6.46 -12.00 1.86
CA GLN A 313 -6.07 -12.23 0.47
C GLN A 313 -6.91 -11.42 -0.51
N TYR A 314 -8.20 -11.23 -0.23
CA TYR A 314 -9.06 -10.33 -1.00
C TYR A 314 -8.53 -8.89 -0.98
N LEU A 315 -8.18 -8.35 0.19
CA LEU A 315 -7.61 -6.99 0.29
C LEU A 315 -6.31 -6.86 -0.50
N ILE A 316 -5.40 -7.82 -0.34
CA ILE A 316 -4.12 -7.87 -1.06
C ILE A 316 -4.35 -7.82 -2.58
N ASN A 317 -5.27 -8.65 -3.09
CA ASN A 317 -5.55 -8.74 -4.52
C ASN A 317 -6.30 -7.51 -5.08
N LYS A 318 -7.27 -6.99 -4.33
CA LYS A 318 -8.10 -5.83 -4.71
C LYS A 318 -7.28 -4.56 -4.76
N PHE A 319 -6.42 -4.33 -3.77
CA PHE A 319 -5.64 -3.11 -3.62
C PHE A 319 -4.19 -3.24 -4.09
N LYS A 320 -3.82 -4.39 -4.68
CA LYS A 320 -2.46 -4.67 -5.18
C LYS A 320 -1.38 -4.46 -4.13
N LEU A 321 -1.68 -4.88 -2.90
CA LEU A 321 -0.75 -4.77 -1.79
C LEU A 321 0.35 -5.82 -1.92
N ASN A 322 1.54 -5.52 -1.41
CA ASN A 322 2.59 -6.51 -1.25
C ASN A 322 2.50 -7.13 0.16
N PRO A 323 2.31 -8.45 0.31
CA PRO A 323 2.26 -9.13 1.60
C PRO A 323 3.42 -8.80 2.55
N GLU A 324 4.64 -8.58 2.03
CA GLU A 324 5.82 -8.22 2.83
C GLU A 324 5.69 -6.89 3.58
N TYR A 325 4.81 -6.00 3.10
CA TYR A 325 4.53 -4.67 3.63
C TYR A 325 3.13 -4.58 4.26
N CYS A 326 2.46 -5.72 4.40
CA CYS A 326 1.20 -5.83 5.10
C CYS A 326 1.43 -6.32 6.53
N THR A 327 0.67 -5.75 7.46
CA THR A 327 0.66 -6.16 8.86
C THR A 327 -0.79 -6.37 9.32
N TYR A 328 -1.09 -7.53 9.89
CA TYR A 328 -2.34 -7.75 10.62
C TYR A 328 -2.16 -7.33 12.08
N ILE A 329 -3.13 -6.60 12.62
CA ILE A 329 -3.12 -6.10 13.99
C ILE A 329 -4.42 -6.51 14.65
N GLY A 330 -4.33 -7.29 15.73
CA GLY A 330 -5.47 -7.74 16.52
C GLY A 330 -5.11 -7.95 17.98
N ASP A 331 -6.03 -8.43 18.81
CA ASP A 331 -5.81 -8.72 20.23
C ASP A 331 -5.90 -10.22 20.56
N ARG A 332 -6.21 -11.07 19.58
CA ARG A 332 -6.56 -12.47 19.81
C ARG A 332 -5.75 -13.44 18.96
N ARG A 333 -5.67 -14.70 19.38
CA ARG A 333 -4.93 -15.75 18.64
C ARG A 333 -5.44 -15.94 17.21
N LEU A 334 -6.74 -15.82 16.99
CA LEU A 334 -7.34 -15.92 15.65
C LEU A 334 -6.82 -14.84 14.68
N ASP A 335 -6.44 -13.66 15.20
CA ASP A 335 -5.87 -12.57 14.41
C ASP A 335 -4.43 -12.88 14.01
N GLU A 336 -3.65 -13.38 14.97
CA GLU A 336 -2.30 -13.85 14.74
C GLU A 336 -2.28 -14.99 13.71
N GLU A 337 -3.15 -15.98 13.87
CA GLU A 337 -3.29 -17.10 12.93
C GLU A 337 -3.77 -16.64 11.54
N ALA A 338 -4.73 -15.70 11.44
CA ALA A 338 -5.17 -15.15 10.17
C ALA A 338 -4.01 -14.45 9.43
N GLY A 339 -3.25 -13.60 10.11
CA GLY A 339 -2.06 -12.97 9.54
C GLY A 339 -0.98 -13.99 9.14
N LYS A 340 -0.81 -15.07 9.92
CA LYS A 340 0.14 -16.14 9.61
C LYS A 340 -0.27 -16.89 8.34
N ASN A 341 -1.53 -17.28 8.24
CA ASN A 341 -2.09 -18.01 7.11
C ASN A 341 -2.09 -17.15 5.83
N ALA A 342 -2.18 -15.83 5.97
CA ALA A 342 -2.05 -14.89 4.85
C ALA A 342 -0.59 -14.58 4.47
N GLY A 343 0.39 -15.02 5.26
CA GLY A 343 1.81 -14.78 4.99
C GLY A 343 2.25 -13.32 5.23
N ILE A 344 1.60 -12.61 6.16
CA ILE A 344 1.89 -11.21 6.47
C ILE A 344 2.44 -11.03 7.89
N LYS A 345 2.99 -9.85 8.17
CA LYS A 345 3.47 -9.50 9.53
C LYS A 345 2.30 -9.45 10.49
N ARG A 346 2.57 -9.66 11.78
CA ARG A 346 1.54 -9.78 12.82
C ARG A 346 1.91 -8.96 14.04
N ILE A 347 0.94 -8.23 14.56
CA ILE A 347 1.05 -7.52 15.83
C ILE A 347 -0.14 -7.93 16.69
N LEU A 348 0.14 -8.32 17.93
CA LEU A 348 -0.87 -8.46 18.97
C LEU A 348 -0.85 -7.22 19.87
N TYR A 349 -1.99 -6.53 19.97
CA TYR A 349 -2.24 -5.54 20.98
C TYR A 349 -2.75 -6.24 22.24
N LEU A 350 -1.95 -6.23 23.30
CA LEU A 350 -2.26 -6.84 24.58
C LEU A 350 -2.16 -5.79 25.67
N ASP A 351 -3.29 -5.43 26.27
CA ASP A 351 -3.26 -4.61 27.48
C ASP A 351 -2.83 -5.43 28.72
N GLU A 352 -2.70 -4.77 29.87
CA GLU A 352 -2.23 -5.41 31.11
C GLU A 352 -3.13 -6.56 31.60
N ASN A 353 -4.37 -6.65 31.11
CA ASN A 353 -5.38 -7.62 31.57
C ASN A 353 -5.66 -8.70 30.53
N THR A 354 -5.03 -8.67 29.36
CA THR A 354 -5.28 -9.63 28.29
C THR A 354 -4.43 -10.88 28.51
N PRO A 355 -5.00 -12.07 28.83
CA PRO A 355 -4.26 -13.28 29.17
C PRO A 355 -3.67 -14.00 27.94
N VAL A 356 -3.76 -13.41 26.76
CA VAL A 356 -3.31 -14.01 25.50
C VAL A 356 -1.79 -13.92 25.40
N THR A 357 -1.18 -15.01 24.93
CA THR A 357 0.25 -15.04 24.57
C THR A 357 0.38 -15.30 23.08
N ALA A 358 1.38 -14.68 22.46
CA ALA A 358 1.75 -14.95 21.07
C ALA A 358 2.05 -16.44 20.87
N LEU A 359 1.55 -16.99 19.76
CA LEU A 359 1.78 -18.37 19.33
C LEU A 359 3.08 -18.51 18.55
N TYR A 360 3.49 -17.45 17.84
CA TYR A 360 4.69 -17.46 16.99
C TYR A 360 5.75 -16.47 17.50
N GLU A 361 7.01 -16.89 17.48
CA GLU A 361 8.14 -16.09 17.98
C GLU A 361 8.34 -14.77 17.23
N ASP A 362 7.94 -14.71 15.95
CA ASP A 362 8.05 -13.54 15.10
C ASP A 362 6.81 -12.61 15.17
N THR A 363 5.84 -12.91 16.03
CA THR A 363 4.71 -12.01 16.30
C THR A 363 5.14 -10.92 17.29
N MET A 364 4.94 -9.67 16.91
CA MET A 364 5.25 -8.53 17.77
C MET A 364 4.10 -8.29 18.75
N ILE A 365 4.44 -7.99 20.00
CA ILE A 365 3.47 -7.63 21.04
C ILE A 365 3.62 -6.16 21.37
N VAL A 366 2.52 -5.42 21.38
CA VAL A 366 2.45 -4.02 21.80
C VAL A 366 1.38 -3.85 22.88
N ASN A 367 1.62 -2.95 23.82
CA ASN A 367 0.63 -2.57 24.84
C ASN A 367 0.14 -1.13 24.69
N ASN A 368 0.63 -0.44 23.66
CA ASN A 368 0.21 0.89 23.26
C ASN A 368 0.22 0.97 21.73
N LEU A 369 -0.92 1.32 21.14
CA LEU A 369 -1.07 1.40 19.69
C LEU A 369 -0.07 2.37 19.03
N LEU A 370 0.41 3.39 19.75
CA LEU A 370 1.42 4.31 19.22
C LEU A 370 2.74 3.62 18.87
N GLN A 371 3.09 2.49 19.52
CA GLN A 371 4.30 1.73 19.20
C GLN A 371 4.29 1.17 17.76
N ILE A 372 3.10 1.01 17.17
CA ILE A 372 2.94 0.55 15.79
C ILE A 372 3.43 1.62 14.81
N VAL A 373 3.28 2.90 15.15
CA VAL A 373 3.70 4.03 14.30
C VAL A 373 5.21 4.01 14.09
N ASP A 374 5.98 3.63 15.11
CA ASP A 374 7.44 3.60 15.10
C ASP A 374 8.01 2.52 14.16
N LEU A 375 7.17 1.60 13.67
CA LEU A 375 7.57 0.54 12.74
C LEU A 375 7.61 0.99 11.28
N TYR A 376 7.06 2.17 10.99
CA TYR A 376 6.97 2.74 9.66
C TYR A 376 7.75 4.05 9.68
N GLU A 377 8.97 4.07 9.13
CA GLU A 377 9.82 5.26 9.09
C GLU A 377 9.43 6.22 7.96
#